data_AF-A0A0Q9X9F8-F1
#
_entry.id   AF-A0A0Q9X9F8-F1
#
_cell.length_a   1.000
_cell.length_b   1.000
_cell.length_c   1.000
_cell.angle_alpha   90.00
_cell.angle_beta   90.00
_cell.angle_gamma   90.00
#
_symmetry.space_group_name_H-M   'P 1'
#
loop_
_entity.id
_entity.type
_entity.pdbx_description
1 polymer ?
#
loop_
_entity_poly.entity_id
_entity_poly.type
_entity_poly.pdbx_seq_one_letter_code
_entity_poly.pdbx_strand_id
1 'polypeptide(L)'
;MKLKTYIFITIILTLLCFSYSNEICLKLNNVTIADLNNIPINVPIEDLPDKFKCYCRCLLKDILDENGKMDVELALNSYPVAYVEKVKTCKKRYDHMESESCNYAAFAFSCLHFEQIT
;
A
#
# COMPACT_ATOMS: atom_id res chain seq x y z
N MET A 1 -2.26 30.04 -20.25
CA MET A 1 -1.73 28.81 -20.90
C MET A 1 -0.76 28.03 -20.01
N LYS A 2 0.22 28.69 -19.36
CA LYS A 2 1.23 28.01 -18.51
C LYS A 2 0.66 27.18 -17.33
N LEU A 3 -0.39 27.66 -16.66
CA LEU A 3 -1.01 26.96 -15.52
C LEU A 3 -1.63 25.61 -15.91
N LYS A 4 -2.32 25.54 -17.06
CA LYS A 4 -2.92 24.28 -17.57
C LYS A 4 -1.85 23.27 -17.98
N THR A 5 -0.75 23.75 -18.58
CA THR A 5 0.40 22.89 -18.93
C THR A 5 1.11 22.36 -17.68
N TYR A 6 1.29 23.18 -16.63
CA TYR A 6 1.87 22.74 -15.36
C TYR A 6 1.02 21.66 -14.67
N ILE A 7 -0.30 21.85 -14.61
CA ILE A 7 -1.24 20.85 -14.06
C ILE A 7 -1.18 19.54 -14.85
N PHE A 8 -1.12 19.63 -16.18
CA PHE A 8 -1.03 18.43 -17.02
C PHE A 8 0.28 17.67 -16.82
N ILE A 9 1.41 18.39 -16.70
CA ILE A 9 2.72 17.80 -16.44
C ILE A 9 2.76 17.13 -15.06
N THR A 10 2.25 17.78 -14.01
CA THR A 10 2.23 17.18 -12.66
C THR A 10 1.34 15.94 -12.56
N ILE A 11 0.20 15.92 -13.27
CA ILE A 11 -0.66 14.72 -13.36
C ILE A 11 0.08 13.57 -14.06
N ILE A 12 0.78 13.83 -15.16
CA ILE A 12 1.55 12.79 -15.87
C ILE A 12 2.67 12.24 -14.99
N LEU A 13 3.43 13.11 -14.30
CA LEU A 13 4.52 12.70 -13.41
C LEU A 13 4.01 11.83 -12.25
N THR A 14 2.90 12.20 -11.62
CA THR A 14 2.33 11.42 -10.52
C THR A 14 1.84 10.05 -10.99
N LEU A 15 1.15 9.97 -12.14
CA LEU A 15 0.73 8.70 -12.75
C LEU A 15 1.92 7.79 -13.06
N LEU A 16 3.01 8.34 -13.61
CA LEU A 16 4.23 7.59 -13.90
C LEU A 16 4.95 7.07 -12.64
N CYS A 17 4.94 7.85 -11.55
CA CYS A 17 5.51 7.41 -10.28
C CYS A 17 4.73 6.22 -9.68
N PHE A 18 3.40 6.26 -9.71
CA PHE A 18 2.58 5.15 -9.21
C PHE A 18 2.74 3.89 -10.05
N SER A 19 2.78 3.99 -11.38
CA SER A 19 3.00 2.83 -12.25
C SER A 19 4.38 2.21 -12.05
N TYR A 20 5.40 3.04 -11.83
CA TYR A 20 6.77 2.57 -11.58
C TYR A 20 6.90 1.81 -10.25
N SER A 21 6.33 2.34 -9.16
CA SER A 21 6.35 1.66 -7.85
C SER A 21 5.65 0.30 -7.91
N ASN A 22 4.51 0.24 -8.61
CA ASN A 22 3.75 -0.98 -8.83
C ASN A 22 4.56 -2.05 -9.58
N GLU A 23 5.20 -1.68 -10.71
CA GLU A 23 6.03 -2.61 -11.48
C GLU A 23 7.22 -3.16 -10.70
N ILE A 24 7.87 -2.34 -9.89
CA ILE A 24 8.96 -2.78 -9.01
C ILE A 24 8.44 -3.81 -8.01
N CYS A 25 7.33 -3.52 -7.34
CA CYS A 25 6.80 -4.41 -6.31
C CYS A 25 6.34 -5.75 -6.89
N LEU A 26 5.76 -5.76 -8.10
CA LEU A 26 5.43 -6.98 -8.84
C LEU A 26 6.69 -7.84 -9.07
N LYS A 27 7.75 -7.23 -9.61
CA LYS A 27 9.02 -7.93 -9.89
C LYS A 27 9.69 -8.46 -8.63
N LEU A 28 9.81 -7.63 -7.59
CA LEU A 28 10.47 -7.99 -6.33
C LEU A 28 9.80 -9.19 -5.64
N ASN A 29 8.49 -9.35 -5.80
CA ASN A 29 7.72 -10.39 -5.12
C ASN A 29 7.32 -11.55 -6.04
N ASN A 30 7.82 -11.60 -7.28
CA ASN A 30 7.44 -12.62 -8.26
C ASN A 30 5.89 -12.73 -8.42
N VAL A 31 5.25 -11.58 -8.51
CA VAL A 31 3.81 -11.43 -8.74
C VAL A 31 3.59 -10.87 -10.14
N THR A 32 2.70 -11.50 -10.90
CA THR A 32 2.23 -10.98 -12.19
C THR A 32 0.86 -10.31 -12.05
N ILE A 33 0.48 -9.50 -13.04
CA ILE A 33 -0.89 -8.95 -13.11
C ILE A 33 -1.93 -10.08 -13.22
N ALA A 34 -1.61 -11.16 -13.92
CA ALA A 34 -2.48 -12.33 -14.03
C ALA A 34 -2.67 -13.02 -12.66
N ASP A 35 -1.62 -13.11 -11.84
CA ASP A 35 -1.72 -13.61 -10.47
C ASP A 35 -2.71 -12.77 -9.64
N LEU A 36 -2.59 -11.43 -9.69
CA LEU A 36 -3.47 -10.52 -8.95
C LEU A 36 -4.93 -10.63 -9.38
N ASN A 37 -5.19 -10.73 -10.69
CA ASN A 37 -6.55 -10.85 -11.24
C ASN A 37 -7.22 -12.19 -10.88
N ASN A 38 -6.46 -13.20 -10.50
CA ASN A 38 -6.97 -14.51 -10.13
C ASN A 38 -7.14 -14.68 -8.61
N ILE A 39 -6.83 -13.66 -7.80
CA ILE A 39 -7.10 -13.69 -6.36
C ILE A 39 -8.62 -13.70 -6.15
N PRO A 40 -9.19 -14.73 -5.48
CA PRO A 40 -10.62 -14.76 -5.19
C PRO A 40 -11.02 -13.57 -4.31
N ILE A 41 -12.15 -12.94 -4.64
CA ILE A 41 -12.65 -11.74 -3.94
C ILE A 41 -12.82 -11.99 -2.42
N ASN A 42 -13.12 -13.24 -2.02
CA ASN A 42 -13.42 -13.61 -0.65
C ASN A 42 -12.30 -14.40 0.03
N VAL A 43 -11.07 -14.39 -0.51
CA VAL A 43 -9.97 -15.09 0.15
C VAL A 43 -9.57 -14.33 1.42
N PRO A 44 -9.51 -14.98 2.59
CA PRO A 44 -9.00 -14.35 3.81
C PRO A 44 -7.55 -13.89 3.61
N ILE A 45 -7.16 -12.80 4.27
CA ILE A 45 -5.80 -12.24 4.14
C ILE A 45 -4.77 -13.25 4.66
N GLU A 46 -5.12 -13.99 5.71
CA GLU A 46 -4.33 -15.04 6.33
C GLU A 46 -3.97 -16.14 5.33
N ASP A 47 -4.90 -16.46 4.43
CA ASP A 47 -4.77 -17.53 3.44
C ASP A 47 -4.07 -17.07 2.15
N LEU A 48 -3.80 -15.77 2.00
CA LEU A 48 -3.03 -15.27 0.86
C LEU A 48 -1.59 -15.84 0.89
N PRO A 49 -1.07 -16.32 -0.25
CA PRO A 49 0.34 -16.64 -0.37
C PRO A 49 1.24 -15.45 0.01
N ASP A 50 2.37 -15.74 0.67
CA ASP A 50 3.30 -14.70 1.17
C ASP A 50 3.77 -13.74 0.08
N LYS A 51 3.92 -14.20 -1.17
CA LYS A 51 4.27 -13.32 -2.29
C LYS A 51 3.31 -12.13 -2.46
N PHE A 52 2.02 -12.32 -2.23
CA PHE A 52 1.02 -11.25 -2.33
C PHE A 52 1.05 -10.34 -1.11
N LYS A 53 1.23 -10.92 0.08
CA LYS A 53 1.38 -10.16 1.32
C LYS A 53 2.62 -9.27 1.28
N CYS A 54 3.75 -9.79 0.78
CA CYS A 54 4.99 -9.03 0.64
C CYS A 54 4.94 -8.02 -0.51
N TYR A 55 4.15 -8.30 -1.54
CA TYR A 55 3.78 -7.30 -2.53
C TYR A 55 3.05 -6.10 -1.89
N CYS A 56 2.06 -6.34 -1.01
CA CYS A 56 1.42 -5.27 -0.23
C CYS A 56 2.42 -4.50 0.64
N ARG A 57 3.36 -5.20 1.30
CA ARG A 57 4.44 -4.56 2.07
C ARG A 57 5.28 -3.61 1.22
N CYS A 58 5.65 -4.03 0.01
CA CYS A 58 6.41 -3.20 -0.91
C CYS A 58 5.64 -1.93 -1.32
N LEU A 59 4.32 -2.03 -1.56
CA LEU A 59 3.48 -0.89 -1.90
C LEU A 59 3.37 0.14 -0.76
N LEU A 60 3.47 -0.31 0.49
CA LEU A 60 3.40 0.55 1.67
C LEU A 60 4.75 1.11 2.13
N LYS A 61 5.86 0.83 1.43
CA LYS A 61 7.22 1.14 1.89
C LYS A 61 7.43 2.59 2.36
N ASP A 62 6.74 3.55 1.75
CA ASP A 62 6.91 4.98 2.03
C ASP A 62 6.22 5.44 3.33
N ILE A 63 5.47 4.54 3.99
CA ILE A 63 4.81 4.79 5.28
C ILE A 63 5.18 3.75 6.33
N LEU A 64 6.15 2.87 6.08
CA LEU A 64 6.64 1.89 7.05
C LEU A 64 7.93 2.40 7.71
N ASP A 65 8.03 2.29 9.03
CA ASP A 65 9.26 2.50 9.80
C ASP A 65 10.28 1.37 9.58
N GLU A 66 11.43 1.49 10.23
CA GLU A 66 12.50 0.49 10.20
C GLU A 66 12.07 -0.90 10.73
N ASN A 67 11.02 -0.95 11.57
CA ASN A 67 10.45 -2.19 12.08
C ASN A 67 9.39 -2.78 11.14
N GLY A 68 9.09 -2.12 10.01
CA GLY A 68 8.05 -2.54 9.08
C GLY A 68 6.63 -2.25 9.57
N LYS A 69 6.47 -1.33 10.51
CA LYS A 69 5.19 -0.87 11.03
C LYS A 69 4.80 0.46 10.40
N MET A 70 3.49 0.71 10.25
CA MET A 70 3.04 2.01 9.76
C MET A 70 3.50 3.11 10.72
N ASP A 71 4.04 4.17 10.13
CA ASP A 71 4.48 5.37 10.82
C ASP A 71 3.65 6.57 10.33
N VAL A 72 3.08 7.28 11.30
CA VAL A 72 2.15 8.38 11.02
C VAL A 72 2.91 9.62 10.52
N GLU A 73 4.15 9.82 10.95
CA GLU A 73 4.98 10.95 10.53
C GLU A 73 5.47 10.75 9.09
N LEU A 74 5.90 9.54 8.72
CA LEU A 74 6.21 9.16 7.34
C LEU A 74 4.99 9.33 6.43
N ALA A 75 3.80 8.95 6.91
CA ALA A 75 2.56 9.17 6.17
C ALA A 75 2.22 10.67 6.00
N LEU A 76 2.45 11.50 7.03
CA LEU A 76 2.25 12.96 6.97
C LEU A 76 3.15 13.64 5.93
N ASN A 77 4.38 13.13 5.79
CA ASN A 77 5.35 13.66 4.83
C ASN A 77 5.00 13.31 3.37
N SER A 78 4.23 12.24 3.16
CA SER A 78 4.01 11.65 1.83
C SER A 78 2.57 11.79 1.32
N TYR A 79 1.59 12.02 2.20
CA TYR A 79 0.17 11.95 1.85
C TYR A 79 -0.69 13.07 2.48
N PRO A 80 -1.88 13.36 1.91
CA PRO A 80 -2.83 14.31 2.49
C PRO A 80 -3.33 13.89 3.87
N VAL A 81 -3.69 14.87 4.72
CA VAL A 81 -4.18 14.65 6.10
C VAL A 81 -5.34 13.63 6.16
N ALA A 82 -6.25 13.64 5.20
CA ALA A 82 -7.36 12.67 5.14
C ALA A 82 -6.88 11.22 5.01
N TYR A 83 -5.78 10.98 4.29
CA TYR A 83 -5.16 9.66 4.19
C TYR A 83 -4.44 9.30 5.50
N VAL A 84 -3.79 10.27 6.14
CA VAL A 84 -3.11 10.09 7.43
C VAL A 84 -4.08 9.64 8.53
N GLU A 85 -5.30 10.17 8.58
CA GLU A 85 -6.31 9.71 9.54
C GLU A 85 -6.70 8.23 9.32
N LYS A 86 -6.72 7.76 8.06
CA LYS A 86 -6.86 6.33 7.77
C LYS A 86 -5.65 5.54 8.25
N VAL A 87 -4.43 6.02 8.02
CA VAL A 87 -3.20 5.39 8.52
C VAL A 87 -3.22 5.25 10.04
N LYS A 88 -3.57 6.32 10.78
CA LYS A 88 -3.73 6.26 12.24
C LYS A 88 -4.73 5.19 12.67
N THR A 89 -5.88 5.12 12.01
CA THR A 89 -6.94 4.15 12.30
C THR A 89 -6.47 2.72 12.05
N CYS A 90 -5.89 2.46 10.88
CA CYS A 90 -5.39 1.14 10.51
C CYS A 90 -4.20 0.71 11.37
N LYS A 91 -3.30 1.64 11.72
CA LYS A 91 -2.20 1.39 12.66
C LYS A 91 -2.74 0.92 13.99
N LYS A 92 -3.65 1.68 14.61
CA LYS A 92 -4.26 1.31 15.89
C LYS A 92 -4.91 -0.08 15.85
N ARG A 93 -5.54 -0.45 14.73
CA ARG A 93 -6.20 -1.76 14.57
C ARG A 93 -5.20 -2.92 14.59
N TYR A 94 -4.05 -2.79 13.93
CA TYR A 94 -3.13 -3.90 13.71
C TYR A 94 -1.75 -3.75 14.38
N ASP A 95 -1.56 -2.73 15.23
CA ASP A 95 -0.26 -2.46 15.88
C ASP A 95 0.22 -3.63 16.74
N HIS A 96 -0.72 -4.43 17.26
CA HIS A 96 -0.48 -5.62 18.08
C HIS A 96 0.09 -6.83 17.32
N MET A 97 0.08 -6.83 15.97
CA MET A 97 0.57 -7.95 15.17
C MET A 97 2.10 -7.91 15.02
N GLU A 98 2.77 -9.04 14.81
CA GLU A 98 4.20 -9.01 14.47
C GLU A 98 4.45 -8.47 13.04
N SER A 99 5.49 -7.64 12.86
CA SER A 99 5.84 -7.03 11.56
C SER A 99 7.01 -7.69 10.82
N GLU A 100 7.64 -8.70 11.41
CA GLU A 100 8.72 -9.47 10.76
C GLU A 100 8.21 -10.20 9.51
N SER A 101 6.95 -10.64 9.54
CA SER A 101 6.25 -11.20 8.37
C SER A 101 5.56 -10.12 7.54
N CYS A 102 5.22 -10.47 6.31
CA CYS A 102 4.43 -9.59 5.44
C CYS A 102 2.93 -9.53 5.81
N ASN A 103 2.48 -10.31 6.81
CA ASN A 103 1.08 -10.36 7.24
C ASN A 103 0.60 -8.99 7.70
N TYR A 104 1.32 -8.34 8.62
CA TYR A 104 0.96 -7.00 9.12
C TYR A 104 0.67 -6.03 7.98
N ALA A 105 1.56 -5.99 6.98
CA ALA A 105 1.42 -5.11 5.84
C ALA A 105 0.23 -5.45 4.94
N ALA A 106 -0.13 -6.72 4.81
CA ALA A 106 -1.32 -7.13 4.05
C ALA A 106 -2.62 -6.66 4.72
N PHE A 107 -2.73 -6.81 6.05
CA PHE A 107 -3.87 -6.27 6.82
C PHE A 107 -3.92 -4.74 6.79
N ALA A 108 -2.77 -4.09 6.94
CA ALA A 108 -2.65 -2.64 6.84
C ALA A 108 -3.10 -2.15 5.45
N PHE A 109 -2.59 -2.77 4.39
CA PHE A 109 -2.96 -2.46 3.00
C PHE A 109 -4.46 -2.63 2.78
N SER A 110 -5.02 -3.75 3.25
CA SER A 110 -6.46 -3.99 3.15
C SER A 110 -7.27 -2.90 3.84
N CYS A 111 -6.93 -2.52 5.06
CA CYS A 111 -7.64 -1.45 5.78
C CYS A 111 -7.52 -0.07 5.11
N LEU A 112 -6.39 0.23 4.48
CA LEU A 112 -6.17 1.52 3.80
C LEU A 112 -6.95 1.63 2.47
N HIS A 113 -7.12 0.52 1.76
CA HIS A 113 -7.60 0.50 0.37
C HIS A 113 -8.97 -0.15 0.18
N PHE A 114 -9.38 -1.02 1.10
CA PHE A 114 -10.67 -1.70 1.06
C PHE A 114 -11.44 -1.34 2.33
N GLU A 115 -12.66 -0.82 2.18
CA GLU A 115 -13.59 -0.74 3.29
C GLU A 115 -13.92 -2.17 3.70
N GLN A 116 -13.45 -2.60 4.88
CA GLN A 116 -13.94 -3.85 5.46
C GLN A 116 -15.43 -3.64 5.76
N ILE A 117 -16.28 -4.14 4.87
CA ILE A 117 -17.67 -4.46 5.15
C ILE A 117 -17.61 -5.53 6.25
N THR A 118 -17.65 -5.09 7.50
CA THR A 118 -18.17 -5.89 8.62
C THR A 118 -19.68 -5.87 8.58
#